data_AF-A0A974SLN5-F1
#
_entry.id   AF-A0A974SLN5-F1
#
_cell.length_a   1.000
_cell.length_b   1.000
_cell.length_c   1.000
_cell.angle_alpha   90.00
_cell.angle_beta   90.00
_cell.angle_gamma   90.00
#
_symmetry.space_group_name_H-M   'P 1'
#
loop_
_entity.id
_entity.type
_entity.pdbx_description
1 polymer ?
#
loop_
_entity_poly.entity_id
_entity_poly.type
_entity_poly.pdbx_seq_one_letter_code
_entity_poly.pdbx_strand_id
1 'polypeptide(L)'
;MLTAMLLEMRLVSGLSQAQIDEETGLFANGRRLRNRPGQAGRAKPFTRNLICQAYKRLVPSPLSPHLREAHEELVELKRKPGSEALRRFLEINDGILDDVLRENHPEDGLRRLEYFYFRLLVSFSMAIHGNRQATWCGGRFSHHLIAAQTAAEKGIALADRLLQSEVHDGEATGRVKRLRALLVINLFQIYLEQYKRGYPNAAGQVVTCDQLKAQFLEQDALGKHWALVEEFPYLWQAIYNGLEQASFLEVEEPALRFYRKLAELDPGFQDFDYTPGEVDALSKEKQMAWFCERFRSTLHTPNP
;
A
#
# COMPACT_ATOMS: atom_id res chain seq x y z
N MET A 1 11.78 0.47 1.15
CA MET A 1 10.90 1.18 2.10
C MET A 1 11.59 2.34 2.79
N LEU A 2 12.74 2.14 3.45
CA LEU A 2 13.33 3.18 4.30
C LEU A 2 13.84 4.43 3.55
N THR A 3 14.51 4.27 2.41
CA THR A 3 14.93 5.43 1.59
C THR A 3 13.73 6.19 1.06
N ALA A 4 12.64 5.47 0.72
CA ALA A 4 11.39 6.06 0.28
C ALA A 4 10.77 6.94 1.37
N MET A 5 10.73 6.43 2.61
CA MET A 5 10.26 7.19 3.78
C MET A 5 11.11 8.45 4.02
N LEU A 6 12.45 8.34 3.98
CA LEU A 6 13.35 9.48 4.14
C LEU A 6 13.16 10.53 3.02
N LEU A 7 12.97 10.07 1.78
CA LEU A 7 12.71 10.94 0.64
C LEU A 7 11.38 11.68 0.80
N GLU A 8 10.32 10.98 1.21
CA GLU A 8 9.02 11.59 1.46
C GLU A 8 9.07 12.61 2.59
N MET A 9 9.72 12.29 3.72
CA MET A 9 9.91 13.28 4.78
C MET A 9 10.56 14.55 4.22
N ARG A 10 11.62 14.42 3.43
CA ARG A 10 12.31 15.58 2.82
C ARG A 10 11.38 16.38 1.91
N LEU A 11 10.61 15.70 1.05
CA LEU A 11 9.71 16.33 0.09
C LEU A 11 8.50 17.00 0.75
N VAL A 12 7.95 16.40 1.81
CA VAL A 12 6.71 16.84 2.45
C VAL A 12 6.96 17.82 3.58
N SER A 13 8.00 17.62 4.39
CA SER A 13 8.32 18.53 5.51
C SER A 13 9.17 19.74 5.09
N GLY A 14 9.77 19.72 3.90
CA GLY A 14 10.70 20.76 3.43
C GLY A 14 12.04 20.78 4.18
N LEU A 15 12.29 19.80 5.07
CA LEU A 15 13.53 19.70 5.83
C LEU A 15 14.72 19.32 4.94
N SER A 16 15.90 19.85 5.25
CA SER A 16 17.16 19.44 4.62
C SER A 16 17.54 18.00 4.99
N GLN A 17 18.45 17.38 4.23
CA GLN A 17 18.94 16.03 4.54
C GLN A 17 19.55 15.94 5.96
N ALA A 18 20.25 16.99 6.41
CA ALA A 18 20.85 17.04 7.74
C ALA A 18 19.79 17.03 8.85
N GLN A 19 18.70 17.79 8.67
CA GLN A 19 17.57 17.82 9.61
C GLN A 19 16.81 16.49 9.63
N ILE A 20 16.58 15.86 8.47
CA ILE A 20 15.99 14.52 8.41
C ILE A 20 16.88 13.49 9.13
N ASP A 21 18.19 13.57 8.92
CA ASP A 21 19.17 12.68 9.54
C ASP A 21 19.23 12.87 11.08
N GLU A 22 19.02 14.09 11.58
CA GLU A 22 18.87 14.42 13.01
C GLU A 22 17.55 13.87 13.57
N GLU A 23 16.42 14.16 12.93
CA GLU A 23 15.07 13.71 13.34
C GLU A 23 14.93 12.18 13.40
N THR A 24 15.65 11.48 12.52
CA THR A 24 15.66 10.02 12.43
C THR A 24 16.71 9.38 13.34
N GLY A 25 17.54 10.18 14.03
CA GLY A 25 18.64 9.67 14.86
C GLY A 25 19.66 8.85 14.08
N LEU A 26 19.74 9.05 12.75
CA LEU A 26 20.68 8.36 11.87
C LEU A 26 22.12 8.85 12.07
N PHE A 27 22.31 9.93 12.81
CA PHE A 27 23.59 10.40 13.32
C PHE A 27 23.71 10.13 14.81
N ALA A 28 24.69 9.30 15.18
CA ALA A 28 25.18 9.22 16.55
C ALA A 28 26.66 9.65 16.53
N ASN A 29 27.03 10.61 17.38
CA ASN A 29 28.41 11.10 17.52
C ASN A 29 29.06 11.55 16.20
N GLY A 30 28.33 12.30 15.36
CA GLY A 30 28.87 12.88 14.12
C GLY A 30 29.14 11.87 12.99
N ARG A 31 28.75 10.60 13.16
CA ARG A 31 28.86 9.58 12.11
C ARG A 31 27.48 9.09 11.71
N ARG A 32 27.18 9.14 10.40
CA ARG A 32 26.01 8.50 9.82
C ARG A 32 26.10 7.01 10.13
N LEU A 33 25.05 6.44 10.72
CA LEU A 33 24.86 5.00 10.89
C LEU A 33 24.72 4.35 9.49
N ARG A 34 25.83 4.28 8.75
CA ARG A 34 25.89 3.59 7.47
C ARG A 34 25.85 2.10 7.75
N ASN A 35 24.96 1.38 7.07
CA ASN A 35 25.23 -0.01 6.75
C ASN A 35 26.60 -0.02 6.05
N ARG A 36 27.58 -0.78 6.55
CA ARG A 36 28.92 -0.81 5.95
C ARG A 36 28.81 -1.18 4.47
N PRO A 37 29.65 -0.63 3.58
CA PRO A 37 29.80 -1.16 2.23
C PRO A 37 30.11 -2.66 2.33
N GLY A 38 29.35 -3.52 1.66
CA GLY A 38 29.45 -4.99 1.79
C GLY A 38 28.55 -5.63 2.86
N GLN A 39 27.84 -4.86 3.70
CA GLN A 39 26.65 -5.29 4.45
C GLN A 39 25.38 -4.81 3.76
N ALA A 40 25.36 -4.93 2.43
CA ALA A 40 24.29 -4.41 1.58
C ALA A 40 22.96 -5.08 1.96
N GLY A 41 21.96 -4.26 2.27
CA GLY A 41 20.56 -4.65 2.13
C GLY A 41 19.67 -4.57 3.37
N ARG A 42 20.19 -4.59 4.60
CA ARG A 42 19.31 -4.67 5.79
C ARG A 42 19.63 -3.56 6.78
N ALA A 43 18.78 -2.54 6.86
CA ALA A 43 18.80 -1.65 8.01
C ALA A 43 18.50 -2.46 9.29
N LYS A 44 19.28 -2.23 10.35
CA LYS A 44 19.04 -2.89 11.64
C LYS A 44 17.61 -2.57 12.12
N PRO A 45 16.93 -3.50 12.82
CA PRO A 45 15.56 -3.28 13.32
C PRO A 45 15.39 -1.98 14.12
N PHE A 46 16.39 -1.63 14.92
CA PHE A 46 16.43 -0.37 15.67
C PHE A 46 16.40 0.87 14.77
N THR A 47 17.27 0.93 13.75
CA THR A 47 17.33 2.01 12.77
C THR A 47 16.01 2.14 12.00
N ARG A 48 15.41 1.00 11.64
CA ARG A 48 14.10 0.97 10.99
C ARG A 48 13.02 1.61 11.86
N ASN A 49 12.99 1.27 13.16
CA ASN A 49 12.04 1.85 14.10
C ASN A 49 12.19 3.37 14.22
N LEU A 50 13.41 3.88 14.34
CA LEU A 50 13.64 5.34 14.41
C LEU A 50 13.16 6.08 13.15
N ILE A 51 13.45 5.55 11.96
CA ILE A 51 12.97 6.14 10.70
C ILE A 51 11.44 6.08 10.64
N CYS A 52 10.82 4.97 11.03
CA CYS A 52 9.37 4.86 11.09
C CYS A 52 8.73 5.86 12.06
N GLN A 53 9.34 6.08 13.23
CA GLN A 53 8.84 7.06 14.20
C GLN A 53 8.97 8.49 13.67
N ALA A 54 10.12 8.86 13.09
CA ALA A 54 10.29 10.17 12.47
C ALA A 54 9.29 10.38 11.33
N TYR A 55 8.98 9.33 10.57
CA TYR A 55 8.10 9.43 9.41
C TYR A 55 6.67 9.76 9.85
N LYS A 56 6.19 9.08 10.90
CA LYS A 56 4.88 9.37 11.50
C LYS A 56 4.76 10.82 12.00
N ARG A 57 5.87 11.44 12.43
CA ARG A 57 5.89 12.84 12.89
C ARG A 57 5.95 13.83 11.72
N LEU A 58 6.79 13.56 10.73
CA LEU A 58 7.15 14.50 9.68
C LEU A 58 6.28 14.41 8.42
N VAL A 59 5.66 13.25 8.18
CA VAL A 59 4.77 13.02 7.05
C VAL A 59 3.33 12.95 7.55
N PRO A 60 2.54 14.03 7.38
CA PRO A 60 1.15 14.04 7.81
C PRO A 60 0.34 13.00 7.03
N SER A 61 -0.44 12.21 7.77
CA SER A 61 -1.42 11.30 7.19
C SER A 61 -2.38 12.08 6.28
N PRO A 62 -2.78 11.53 5.12
CA PRO A 62 -3.82 12.16 4.31
C PRO A 62 -5.20 12.12 5.00
N LEU A 63 -5.37 11.30 6.03
CA LEU A 63 -6.56 11.18 6.87
C LEU A 63 -6.62 12.28 7.94
N SER A 64 -7.83 12.74 8.24
CA SER A 64 -8.13 13.58 9.39
C SER A 64 -7.77 12.89 10.72
N PRO A 65 -7.58 13.64 11.83
CA PRO A 65 -7.04 13.10 13.07
C PRO A 65 -7.74 11.84 13.59
N HIS A 66 -9.08 11.83 13.60
CA HIS A 66 -9.88 10.70 14.08
C HIS A 66 -9.72 9.44 13.20
N LEU A 67 -9.71 9.59 11.87
CA LEU A 67 -9.48 8.48 10.95
C LEU A 67 -8.02 8.01 10.95
N ARG A 68 -7.07 8.93 11.20
CA ARG A 68 -5.65 8.58 11.37
C ARG A 68 -5.46 7.70 12.61
N GLU A 69 -6.04 8.08 13.74
CA GLU A 69 -5.98 7.28 14.97
C GLU A 69 -6.58 5.88 14.77
N ALA A 70 -7.76 5.82 14.16
CA ALA A 70 -8.40 4.53 13.82
C ALA A 70 -7.55 3.70 12.85
N HIS A 71 -6.90 4.34 11.87
CA HIS A 71 -5.99 3.64 10.95
C HIS A 71 -4.74 3.10 11.68
N GLU A 72 -4.15 3.86 12.59
CA GLU A 72 -3.01 3.41 13.39
C GLU A 72 -3.37 2.23 14.29
N GLU A 73 -4.55 2.28 14.92
CA GLU A 73 -5.08 1.16 15.70
C GLU A 73 -5.30 -0.08 14.82
N LEU A 74 -5.90 0.08 13.64
CA LEU A 74 -6.08 -1.01 12.68
C LEU A 74 -4.73 -1.64 12.28
N VAL A 75 -3.71 -0.83 12.00
CA VAL A 75 -2.36 -1.31 11.65
C VAL A 75 -1.74 -2.12 12.78
N GLU A 76 -1.89 -1.68 14.03
CA GLU A 76 -1.38 -2.42 15.19
C GLU A 76 -2.15 -3.74 15.39
N LEU A 77 -3.48 -3.72 15.31
CA LEU A 77 -4.33 -4.90 15.48
C LEU A 77 -4.09 -5.95 14.39
N LYS A 78 -3.79 -5.54 13.15
CA LYS A 78 -3.42 -6.43 12.03
C LYS A 78 -2.19 -7.30 12.32
N ARG A 79 -1.30 -6.88 13.22
CA ARG A 79 -0.14 -7.69 13.65
C ARG A 79 -0.54 -8.92 14.46
N LYS A 80 -1.77 -8.96 14.97
CA LYS A 80 -2.38 -10.08 15.70
C LYS A 80 -3.65 -10.55 14.96
N PRO A 81 -3.49 -11.10 13.75
CA PRO A 81 -4.62 -11.50 12.92
C PRO A 81 -5.47 -12.56 13.62
N GLY A 82 -6.79 -12.43 13.52
CA GLY A 82 -7.77 -13.30 14.22
C GLY A 82 -8.05 -12.94 15.69
N SER A 83 -7.39 -11.92 16.26
CA SER A 83 -7.67 -11.50 17.63
C SER A 83 -9.08 -10.93 17.81
N GLU A 84 -9.67 -11.16 18.98
CA GLU A 84 -10.98 -10.59 19.36
C GLU A 84 -11.01 -9.06 19.28
N ALA A 85 -9.89 -8.42 19.64
CA ALA A 85 -9.73 -6.97 19.53
C ALA A 85 -9.81 -6.50 18.07
N LEU A 86 -9.09 -7.15 17.14
CA LEU A 86 -9.20 -6.86 15.71
C LEU A 86 -10.62 -7.09 15.20
N ARG A 87 -11.27 -8.18 15.61
CA ARG A 87 -12.64 -8.49 15.20
C ARG A 87 -13.62 -7.40 15.60
N ARG A 88 -13.65 -7.01 16.89
CA ARG A 88 -14.52 -5.95 17.39
C ARG A 88 -14.26 -4.62 16.71
N PHE A 89 -12.99 -4.27 16.53
CA PHE A 89 -12.61 -3.05 15.81
C PHE A 89 -13.22 -3.01 14.40
N LEU A 90 -13.09 -4.12 13.66
CA LEU A 90 -13.63 -4.21 12.30
C LEU A 90 -15.16 -4.16 12.27
N GLU A 91 -15.84 -4.93 13.13
CA GLU A 91 -17.31 -4.95 13.20
C GLU A 91 -17.89 -3.57 13.57
N ILE A 92 -17.30 -2.87 14.54
CA ILE A 92 -17.73 -1.52 14.94
C ILE A 92 -17.54 -0.52 13.80
N ASN A 93 -16.34 -0.49 13.21
CA ASN A 93 -16.05 0.47 12.15
C ASN A 93 -16.84 0.16 10.87
N ASP A 94 -17.13 -1.10 10.57
CA ASP A 94 -17.94 -1.48 9.41
C ASP A 94 -19.37 -0.92 9.53
N GLY A 95 -19.99 -1.02 10.71
CA GLY A 95 -21.31 -0.44 10.99
C GLY A 95 -21.30 1.08 10.89
N ILE A 96 -20.34 1.75 11.55
CA ILE A 96 -20.21 3.22 11.52
C ILE A 96 -20.05 3.73 10.09
N LEU A 97 -19.20 3.07 9.29
CA LEU A 97 -18.95 3.49 7.91
C LEU A 97 -20.14 3.23 7.00
N ASP A 98 -20.92 2.18 7.23
CA ASP A 98 -22.18 1.94 6.53
C ASP A 98 -23.16 3.10 6.77
N ASP A 99 -23.31 3.54 8.01
CA ASP A 99 -24.21 4.64 8.36
C ASP A 99 -23.72 5.97 7.76
N VAL A 100 -22.45 6.32 7.99
CA VAL A 100 -21.86 7.58 7.50
C VAL A 100 -21.90 7.69 5.97
N LEU A 101 -21.64 6.60 5.24
CA LEU A 101 -21.62 6.64 3.76
C LEU A 101 -23.01 6.55 3.13
N ARG A 102 -24.02 6.02 3.87
CA ARG A 102 -25.43 5.98 3.43
C ARG A 102 -26.13 7.31 3.66
N GLU A 103 -25.84 7.97 4.77
CA GLU A 103 -26.42 9.28 5.04
C GLU A 103 -25.92 10.26 3.96
N ASN A 104 -26.85 10.82 3.19
CA ASN A 104 -26.56 11.86 2.20
C ASN A 104 -26.30 13.19 2.91
N HIS A 105 -25.40 13.19 3.88
CA HIS A 105 -24.91 14.42 4.48
C HIS A 105 -24.14 15.18 3.41
N PRO A 106 -24.38 16.50 3.27
CA PRO A 106 -23.54 17.39 2.47
C PRO A 106 -22.20 17.58 3.20
N GLU A 107 -21.46 16.50 3.40
CA GLU A 107 -20.10 16.59 3.93
C GLU A 107 -19.17 17.18 2.88
N ASP A 108 -18.16 17.91 3.34
CA ASP A 108 -16.97 18.27 2.58
C ASP A 108 -16.49 17.03 1.79
N GLY A 109 -16.38 17.17 0.47
CA GLY A 109 -16.04 16.07 -0.42
C GLY A 109 -14.72 15.39 -0.05
N LEU A 110 -13.78 16.12 0.56
CA LEU A 110 -12.54 15.55 1.07
C LEU A 110 -12.81 14.57 2.23
N ARG A 111 -13.66 14.93 3.18
CA ARG A 111 -14.01 14.05 4.31
C ARG A 111 -14.68 12.76 3.83
N ARG A 112 -15.57 12.87 2.85
CA ARG A 112 -16.22 11.70 2.25
C ARG A 112 -15.22 10.80 1.51
N LEU A 113 -14.21 11.39 0.86
CA LEU A 113 -13.11 10.63 0.24
C LEU A 113 -12.28 9.86 1.28
N GLU A 114 -11.99 10.47 2.44
CA GLU A 114 -11.31 9.80 3.55
C GLU A 114 -12.11 8.59 4.07
N TYR A 115 -13.43 8.73 4.22
CA TYR A 115 -14.29 7.62 4.63
C TYR A 115 -14.32 6.48 3.59
N PHE A 116 -14.30 6.77 2.29
CA PHE A 116 -14.16 5.72 1.27
C PHE A 116 -12.83 4.97 1.40
N TYR A 117 -11.73 5.69 1.61
CA TYR A 117 -10.43 5.06 1.81
C TYR A 117 -10.41 4.22 3.10
N PHE A 118 -10.94 4.74 4.20
CA PHE A 118 -11.00 3.98 5.44
C PHE A 118 -11.92 2.75 5.34
N ARG A 119 -13.05 2.87 4.63
CA ARG A 119 -13.93 1.73 4.32
C ARG A 119 -13.24 0.65 3.52
N LEU A 120 -12.46 1.03 2.51
CA LEU A 120 -11.61 0.09 1.79
C LEU A 120 -10.70 -0.67 2.77
N LEU A 121 -10.01 0.04 3.68
CA LEU A 121 -9.06 -0.59 4.60
C LEU A 121 -9.76 -1.56 5.56
N VAL A 122 -10.90 -1.18 6.12
CA VAL A 122 -11.68 -2.03 7.04
C VAL A 122 -12.21 -3.27 6.30
N SER A 123 -12.90 -3.08 5.18
CA SER A 123 -13.49 -4.18 4.40
C SER A 123 -12.43 -5.14 3.88
N PHE A 124 -11.30 -4.64 3.37
CA PHE A 124 -10.19 -5.48 2.93
C PHE A 124 -9.56 -6.26 4.10
N SER A 125 -9.49 -5.64 5.28
CA SER A 125 -9.00 -6.29 6.49
C SER A 125 -9.93 -7.39 7.01
N MET A 126 -11.25 -7.18 6.93
CA MET A 126 -12.24 -8.23 7.23
C MET A 126 -12.05 -9.44 6.33
N ALA A 127 -11.81 -9.22 5.03
CA ALA A 127 -11.60 -10.30 4.07
C ALA A 127 -10.30 -11.10 4.30
N ILE A 128 -9.20 -10.42 4.67
CA ILE A 128 -7.86 -11.03 4.70
C ILE A 128 -7.41 -11.42 6.12
N HIS A 129 -7.61 -10.56 7.11
CA HIS A 129 -7.03 -10.67 8.45
C HIS A 129 -8.00 -11.25 9.49
N GLY A 130 -9.31 -11.21 9.24
CA GLY A 130 -10.29 -11.97 10.02
C GLY A 130 -10.07 -13.48 9.93
N ASN A 131 -9.29 -13.94 8.94
CA ASN A 131 -9.27 -15.33 8.49
C ASN A 131 -8.34 -16.27 9.30
N ARG A 132 -7.28 -15.80 9.98
CA ARG A 132 -6.30 -16.73 10.59
C ARG A 132 -6.83 -17.56 11.77
N GLN A 133 -8.02 -17.24 12.31
CA GLN A 133 -8.71 -18.07 13.29
C GLN A 133 -10.21 -18.30 13.00
N ALA A 134 -10.78 -17.75 11.91
CA ALA A 134 -12.24 -17.70 11.68
C ALA A 134 -12.83 -18.94 10.95
N THR A 135 -12.85 -20.06 11.65
CA THR A 135 -13.94 -21.06 11.58
C THR A 135 -15.29 -20.55 12.13
N TRP A 136 -15.43 -19.26 12.47
CA TRP A 136 -16.43 -18.81 13.44
C TRP A 136 -17.68 -18.12 12.87
N CYS A 137 -17.70 -17.68 11.60
CA CYS A 137 -18.82 -16.89 11.07
C CYS A 137 -19.36 -17.41 9.72
N GLY A 138 -19.51 -18.73 9.56
CA GLY A 138 -20.42 -19.31 8.57
C GLY A 138 -20.47 -18.61 7.21
N GLY A 139 -19.32 -18.56 6.51
CA GLY A 139 -19.21 -18.38 5.06
C GLY A 139 -20.07 -17.30 4.40
N ARG A 140 -19.65 -16.03 4.48
CA ARG A 140 -19.77 -15.06 3.37
C ARG A 140 -18.58 -14.10 3.45
N PHE A 141 -17.47 -14.39 2.79
CA PHE A 141 -16.24 -13.56 2.91
C PHE A 141 -15.98 -12.69 1.68
N SER A 142 -16.55 -13.05 0.54
CA SER A 142 -16.43 -12.30 -0.72
C SER A 142 -17.09 -10.93 -0.67
N HIS A 143 -18.18 -10.78 0.08
CA HIS A 143 -18.92 -9.52 0.15
C HIS A 143 -18.07 -8.37 0.75
N HIS A 144 -17.10 -8.66 1.62
CA HIS A 144 -16.18 -7.64 2.12
C HIS A 144 -15.14 -7.22 1.07
N LEU A 145 -14.66 -8.12 0.20
CA LEU A 145 -13.83 -7.70 -0.93
C LEU A 145 -14.63 -6.90 -1.95
N ILE A 146 -15.90 -7.26 -2.18
CA ILE A 146 -16.81 -6.48 -3.04
C ILE A 146 -17.04 -5.09 -2.42
N ALA A 147 -17.28 -5.00 -1.11
CA ALA A 147 -17.42 -3.73 -0.41
C ALA A 147 -16.14 -2.87 -0.50
N ALA A 148 -14.96 -3.48 -0.34
CA ALA A 148 -13.68 -2.82 -0.51
C ALA A 148 -13.49 -2.30 -1.95
N GLN A 149 -13.81 -3.12 -2.96
CA GLN A 149 -13.78 -2.75 -4.37
C GLN A 149 -14.70 -1.55 -4.64
N THR A 150 -15.96 -1.63 -4.23
CA THR A 150 -16.95 -0.56 -4.42
C THR A 150 -16.51 0.73 -3.72
N ALA A 151 -15.92 0.64 -2.52
CA ALA A 151 -15.38 1.80 -1.82
C ALA A 151 -14.21 2.43 -2.58
N ALA A 152 -13.30 1.61 -3.13
CA ALA A 152 -12.22 2.09 -3.99
C ALA A 152 -12.76 2.83 -5.23
N GLU A 153 -13.65 2.21 -5.98
CA GLU A 153 -14.21 2.76 -7.22
C GLU A 153 -14.95 4.09 -6.97
N LYS A 154 -15.81 4.13 -5.95
CA LYS A 154 -16.53 5.35 -5.56
C LYS A 154 -15.58 6.44 -5.05
N GLY A 155 -14.56 6.07 -4.28
CA GLY A 155 -13.53 6.99 -3.80
C GLY A 155 -12.72 7.59 -4.95
N ILE A 156 -12.29 6.78 -5.91
CA ILE A 156 -11.54 7.24 -7.10
C ILE A 156 -12.40 8.22 -7.91
N ALA A 157 -13.65 7.87 -8.19
CA ALA A 157 -14.56 8.75 -8.93
C ALA A 157 -14.86 10.06 -8.18
N LEU A 158 -14.93 10.04 -6.85
CA LEU A 158 -15.04 11.25 -6.05
C LEU A 158 -13.76 12.09 -6.11
N ALA A 159 -12.59 11.48 -5.96
CA ALA A 159 -11.31 12.17 -6.05
C ALA A 159 -11.11 12.83 -7.42
N ASP A 160 -11.44 12.14 -8.51
CA ASP A 160 -11.37 12.68 -9.87
C ASP A 160 -12.23 13.94 -10.01
N ARG A 161 -13.47 13.92 -9.48
CA ARG A 161 -14.35 15.11 -9.47
C ARG A 161 -13.79 16.26 -8.65
N LEU A 162 -13.23 15.97 -7.46
CA LEU A 162 -12.64 16.99 -6.60
C LEU A 162 -11.40 17.65 -7.22
N LEU A 163 -10.59 16.87 -7.94
CA LEU A 163 -9.43 17.40 -8.66
C LEU A 163 -9.81 18.24 -9.89
N GLN A 164 -11.01 18.03 -10.44
CA GLN A 164 -11.56 18.82 -11.54
C GLN A 164 -12.23 20.12 -11.08
N SER A 165 -12.68 20.21 -9.83
CA SER A 165 -13.26 21.45 -9.28
C SER A 165 -12.18 22.46 -8.90
N GLU A 166 -12.26 23.70 -9.40
CA GLU A 166 -11.26 24.79 -9.25
C GLU A 166 -11.09 25.35 -7.82
N VAL A 167 -11.54 24.64 -6.77
CA VAL A 167 -11.43 25.10 -5.38
C VAL A 167 -10.02 24.77 -4.87
N HIS A 168 -9.07 25.65 -5.15
CA HIS A 168 -7.66 25.43 -4.88
C HIS A 168 -7.22 25.95 -3.50
N ASP A 169 -7.18 25.03 -2.53
CA ASP A 169 -6.15 25.01 -1.50
C ASP A 169 -5.11 23.95 -1.88
N GLY A 170 -3.83 24.33 -1.91
CA GLY A 170 -2.73 23.44 -2.29
C GLY A 170 -2.60 22.25 -1.35
N GLU A 171 -2.93 22.42 -0.06
CA GLU A 171 -2.89 21.35 0.93
C GLU A 171 -4.02 20.33 0.70
N ALA A 172 -5.26 20.81 0.53
CA ALA A 172 -6.41 19.96 0.21
C ALA A 172 -6.19 19.17 -1.08
N THR A 173 -5.69 19.83 -2.13
CA THR A 173 -5.36 19.19 -3.42
C THR A 173 -4.34 18.06 -3.24
N GLY A 174 -3.25 18.31 -2.50
CA GLY A 174 -2.24 17.30 -2.21
C GLY A 174 -2.78 16.10 -1.42
N ARG A 175 -3.72 16.32 -0.49
CA ARG A 175 -4.41 15.25 0.25
C ARG A 175 -5.31 14.41 -0.67
N VAL A 176 -6.11 15.04 -1.53
CA VAL A 176 -6.96 14.32 -2.50
C VAL A 176 -6.12 13.45 -3.42
N LYS A 177 -5.03 13.98 -3.98
CA LYS A 177 -4.14 13.20 -4.85
C LYS A 177 -3.54 11.98 -4.16
N ARG A 178 -3.08 12.12 -2.90
CA ARG A 178 -2.53 10.99 -2.12
C ARG A 178 -3.60 9.94 -1.79
N LEU A 179 -4.80 10.35 -1.39
CA LEU A 179 -5.91 9.42 -1.15
C LEU A 179 -6.27 8.67 -2.43
N ARG A 180 -6.36 9.36 -3.56
CA ARG A 180 -6.61 8.77 -4.87
C ARG A 180 -5.55 7.72 -5.22
N ALA A 181 -4.27 8.03 -5.05
CA ALA A 181 -3.18 7.10 -5.31
C ALA A 181 -3.31 5.82 -4.47
N LEU A 182 -3.58 5.96 -3.16
CA LEU A 182 -3.78 4.83 -2.25
C LEU A 182 -4.99 3.98 -2.65
N LEU A 183 -6.10 4.59 -3.06
CA LEU A 183 -7.29 3.88 -3.55
C LEU A 183 -6.98 3.07 -4.82
N VAL A 184 -6.30 3.67 -5.80
CA VAL A 184 -5.92 2.99 -7.07
C VAL A 184 -5.02 1.78 -6.81
N ILE A 185 -4.00 1.93 -5.96
CA ILE A 185 -3.08 0.84 -5.61
C ILE A 185 -3.85 -0.32 -4.98
N ASN A 186 -4.74 -0.02 -4.04
CA ASN A 186 -5.51 -1.05 -3.35
C ASN A 186 -6.58 -1.69 -4.24
N LEU A 187 -7.17 -0.96 -5.20
CA LEU A 187 -8.16 -1.52 -6.13
C LEU A 187 -7.57 -2.68 -6.94
N PHE A 188 -6.39 -2.48 -7.54
CA PHE A 188 -5.76 -3.57 -8.28
C PHE A 188 -5.29 -4.71 -7.36
N GLN A 189 -4.89 -4.41 -6.12
CA GLN A 189 -4.59 -5.46 -5.14
C GLN A 189 -5.84 -6.28 -4.79
N ILE A 190 -7.01 -5.64 -4.67
CA ILE A 190 -8.28 -6.32 -4.40
C ILE A 190 -8.61 -7.31 -5.53
N TYR A 191 -8.46 -6.91 -6.80
CA TYR A 191 -8.67 -7.82 -7.93
C TYR A 191 -7.73 -9.03 -7.87
N LEU A 192 -6.46 -8.81 -7.54
CA LEU A 192 -5.48 -9.89 -7.42
C LEU A 192 -5.82 -10.83 -6.25
N GLU A 193 -6.26 -10.29 -5.11
CA GLU A 193 -6.67 -11.08 -3.94
C GLU A 193 -7.98 -11.85 -4.16
N GLN A 194 -8.93 -11.27 -4.91
CA GLN A 194 -10.14 -11.99 -5.34
C GLN A 194 -9.78 -13.24 -6.12
N TYR A 195 -8.86 -13.11 -7.10
CA TYR A 195 -8.35 -14.26 -7.86
C TYR A 195 -7.58 -15.26 -6.99
N LYS A 196 -6.59 -14.81 -6.20
CA LYS A 196 -5.77 -15.68 -5.33
C LYS A 196 -6.60 -16.58 -4.42
N ARG A 197 -7.78 -16.11 -4.01
CA ARG A 197 -8.68 -16.77 -3.07
C ARG A 197 -9.90 -17.42 -3.73
N GLY A 198 -10.05 -17.30 -5.05
CA GLY A 198 -11.22 -17.81 -5.78
C GLY A 198 -12.54 -17.16 -5.35
N TYR A 199 -12.50 -15.90 -4.91
CA TYR A 199 -13.69 -15.20 -4.46
C TYR A 199 -14.42 -14.54 -5.64
N PRO A 200 -15.77 -14.53 -5.63
CA PRO A 200 -16.53 -13.86 -6.67
C PRO A 200 -16.32 -12.34 -6.67
N ASN A 201 -16.36 -11.76 -7.86
CA ASN A 201 -16.39 -10.32 -8.08
C ASN A 201 -17.78 -9.73 -7.74
N ALA A 202 -17.96 -8.43 -7.97
CA ALA A 202 -19.23 -7.73 -7.76
C ALA A 202 -20.42 -8.30 -8.56
N ALA A 203 -20.15 -8.99 -9.68
CA ALA A 203 -21.16 -9.67 -10.49
C ALA A 203 -21.45 -11.12 -10.03
N GLY A 204 -20.85 -11.57 -8.93
CA GLY A 204 -21.03 -12.92 -8.40
C GLY A 204 -20.21 -13.99 -9.14
N GLN A 205 -19.29 -13.61 -10.02
CA GLN A 205 -18.50 -14.53 -10.83
C GLN A 205 -17.10 -14.72 -10.25
N VAL A 206 -16.65 -15.97 -10.15
CA VAL A 206 -15.25 -16.28 -9.81
C VAL A 206 -14.39 -15.95 -11.03
N VAL A 207 -13.43 -15.04 -10.84
CA VAL A 207 -12.56 -14.55 -11.91
C VAL A 207 -11.47 -15.56 -12.21
N THR A 208 -11.33 -15.96 -13.48
CA THR A 208 -10.23 -16.84 -13.93
C THR A 208 -8.93 -16.07 -14.09
N CYS A 209 -7.80 -16.78 -14.22
CA CYS A 209 -6.50 -16.16 -14.48
C CYS A 209 -6.54 -15.29 -15.74
N ASP A 210 -7.06 -15.83 -16.85
CA ASP A 210 -7.13 -15.13 -18.14
C ASP A 210 -8.04 -13.90 -18.07
N GLN A 211 -9.16 -13.99 -17.36
CA GLN A 211 -10.06 -12.84 -17.14
C GLN A 211 -9.36 -11.74 -16.35
N LEU A 212 -8.63 -12.07 -15.28
CA LEU A 212 -7.90 -11.07 -14.51
C LEU A 212 -6.75 -10.45 -15.32
N LYS A 213 -6.00 -11.26 -16.08
CA LYS A 213 -4.95 -10.76 -16.98
C LYS A 213 -5.55 -9.78 -18.00
N ALA A 214 -6.66 -10.15 -18.65
CA ALA A 214 -7.35 -9.28 -19.59
C ALA A 214 -7.83 -7.97 -18.94
N GLN A 215 -8.40 -8.05 -17.73
CA GLN A 215 -8.85 -6.88 -16.98
C GLN A 215 -7.69 -5.93 -16.64
N PHE A 216 -6.53 -6.44 -16.22
CA PHE A 216 -5.36 -5.60 -15.96
C PHE A 216 -4.81 -4.93 -17.22
N LEU A 217 -4.85 -5.61 -18.36
CA LEU A 217 -4.44 -5.03 -19.65
C LEU A 217 -5.44 -3.96 -20.12
N GLU A 218 -6.74 -4.23 -20.04
CA GLU A 218 -7.79 -3.27 -20.42
C GLU A 218 -7.73 -2.00 -19.58
N GLN A 219 -7.47 -2.14 -18.28
CA GLN A 219 -7.39 -1.00 -17.36
C GLN A 219 -6.01 -0.32 -17.33
N ASP A 220 -5.03 -0.78 -18.12
CA ASP A 220 -3.64 -0.34 -18.08
C ASP A 220 -3.09 -0.26 -16.64
N ALA A 221 -3.21 -1.38 -15.90
CA ALA A 221 -2.85 -1.42 -14.49
C ALA A 221 -1.36 -1.08 -14.26
N LEU A 222 -0.47 -1.57 -15.13
CA LEU A 222 0.96 -1.31 -15.05
C LEU A 222 1.29 0.16 -15.36
N GLY A 223 0.68 0.76 -16.39
CA GLY A 223 0.85 2.17 -16.70
C GLY A 223 0.35 3.08 -15.57
N LYS A 224 -0.80 2.74 -14.95
CA LYS A 224 -1.31 3.47 -13.78
C LYS A 224 -0.39 3.37 -12.57
N HIS A 225 0.13 2.19 -12.24
CA HIS A 225 1.12 2.07 -11.17
C HIS A 225 2.37 2.89 -11.49
N TRP A 226 2.86 2.81 -12.73
CA TRP A 226 4.05 3.56 -13.11
C TRP A 226 3.84 5.08 -13.04
N ALA A 227 2.70 5.59 -13.48
CA ALA A 227 2.34 6.99 -13.33
C ALA A 227 2.31 7.43 -11.85
N LEU A 228 1.82 6.57 -10.95
CA LEU A 228 1.89 6.83 -9.51
C LEU A 228 3.32 6.81 -8.96
N VAL A 229 4.21 6.00 -9.53
CA VAL A 229 5.64 6.01 -9.17
C VAL A 229 6.31 7.31 -9.62
N GLU A 230 5.90 7.88 -10.76
CA GLU A 230 6.43 9.15 -11.23
C GLU A 230 5.90 10.33 -10.40
N GLU A 231 4.61 10.32 -10.04
CA GLU A 231 4.00 11.37 -9.20
C GLU A 231 4.41 11.24 -7.72
N PHE A 232 4.48 10.02 -7.20
CA PHE A 232 4.81 9.68 -5.82
C PHE A 232 5.98 8.68 -5.75
N PRO A 233 7.21 9.11 -6.06
CA PRO A 233 8.38 8.21 -6.14
C PRO A 233 8.75 7.51 -4.83
N TYR A 234 8.17 7.96 -3.71
CA TYR A 234 8.33 7.37 -2.39
C TYR A 234 7.28 6.30 -2.05
N LEU A 235 6.21 6.18 -2.83
CA LEU A 235 5.09 5.28 -2.55
C LEU A 235 5.44 3.85 -2.97
N TRP A 236 6.20 3.18 -2.11
CA TRP A 236 6.75 1.85 -2.39
C TRP A 236 5.67 0.80 -2.71
N GLN A 237 4.44 0.96 -2.21
CA GLN A 237 3.33 0.05 -2.51
C GLN A 237 2.98 0.03 -4.00
N ALA A 238 3.04 1.18 -4.68
CA ALA A 238 2.82 1.24 -6.13
C ALA A 238 3.88 0.43 -6.89
N ILE A 239 5.13 0.50 -6.43
CA ILE A 239 6.26 -0.19 -7.04
C ILE A 239 6.18 -1.69 -6.79
N TYR A 240 5.92 -2.09 -5.53
CA TYR A 240 5.84 -3.50 -5.15
C TYR A 240 4.64 -4.18 -5.82
N ASN A 241 3.45 -3.57 -5.79
CA ASN A 241 2.26 -4.12 -6.43
C ASN A 241 2.38 -4.08 -7.96
N GLY A 242 3.03 -3.06 -8.52
CA GLY A 242 3.35 -2.99 -9.95
C GLY A 242 4.27 -4.13 -10.38
N LEU A 243 5.30 -4.47 -9.59
CA LEU A 243 6.15 -5.65 -9.81
C LEU A 243 5.34 -6.96 -9.72
N GLU A 244 4.43 -7.07 -8.74
CA GLU A 244 3.59 -8.25 -8.56
C GLU A 244 2.70 -8.48 -9.78
N GLN A 245 2.09 -7.42 -10.27
CA GLN A 245 1.22 -7.46 -11.43
C GLN A 245 2.00 -7.70 -12.72
N ALA A 246 3.18 -7.08 -12.88
CA ALA A 246 4.02 -7.31 -14.04
C ALA A 246 4.53 -8.76 -14.10
N SER A 247 4.87 -9.33 -12.93
CA SER A 247 5.22 -10.75 -12.81
C SER A 247 4.04 -11.66 -13.11
N PHE A 248 2.86 -11.37 -12.55
CA PHE A 248 1.63 -12.12 -12.83
C PHE A 248 1.24 -12.09 -14.31
N LEU A 249 1.39 -10.93 -14.97
CA LEU A 249 1.15 -10.75 -16.39
C LEU A 249 2.30 -11.28 -17.27
N GLU A 250 3.42 -11.68 -16.67
CA GLU A 250 4.62 -12.20 -17.34
C GLU A 250 5.24 -11.22 -18.34
N VAL A 251 5.21 -9.92 -18.01
CA VAL A 251 5.73 -8.84 -18.88
C VAL A 251 7.10 -8.39 -18.38
N GLU A 252 8.14 -8.70 -19.16
CA GLU A 252 9.53 -8.53 -18.76
C GLU A 252 9.96 -7.08 -18.53
N GLU A 253 9.72 -6.17 -19.49
CA GLU A 253 10.20 -4.79 -19.38
C GLU A 253 9.60 -4.07 -18.16
N PRO A 254 8.26 -4.09 -17.93
CA PRO A 254 7.69 -3.49 -16.73
C PRO A 254 8.18 -4.14 -15.44
N ALA A 255 8.32 -5.48 -15.40
CA ALA A 255 8.79 -6.16 -14.21
C ALA A 255 10.22 -5.75 -13.83
N LEU A 256 11.13 -5.71 -14.82
CA LEU A 256 12.50 -5.20 -14.60
C LEU A 256 12.50 -3.74 -14.17
N ARG A 257 11.65 -2.91 -14.77
CA ARG A 257 11.53 -1.49 -14.45
C ARG A 257 11.09 -1.27 -13.00
N PHE A 258 10.03 -1.94 -12.54
CA PHE A 258 9.59 -1.88 -11.15
C PHE A 258 10.61 -2.46 -10.18
N TYR A 259 11.23 -3.60 -10.49
CA TYR A 259 12.26 -4.20 -9.64
C TYR A 259 13.46 -3.27 -9.44
N ARG A 260 13.98 -2.68 -10.52
CA ARG A 260 15.10 -1.71 -10.44
C ARG A 260 14.72 -0.54 -9.55
N LYS A 261 13.50 -0.02 -9.70
CA LYS A 261 13.01 1.08 -8.86
C LYS A 261 12.89 0.69 -7.39
N LEU A 262 12.45 -0.54 -7.14
CA LEU A 262 12.33 -1.10 -5.80
C LEU A 262 13.71 -1.26 -5.13
N ALA A 263 14.70 -1.74 -5.88
CA ALA A 263 16.09 -1.86 -5.44
C ALA A 263 16.77 -0.49 -5.22
N GLU A 264 16.43 0.54 -6.01
CA GLU A 264 16.86 1.93 -5.76
C GLU A 264 16.30 2.45 -4.43
N LEU A 265 15.02 2.19 -4.14
CA LEU A 265 14.37 2.64 -2.91
C LEU A 265 14.81 1.86 -1.67
N ASP A 266 15.21 0.60 -1.82
CA ASP A 266 15.70 -0.22 -0.74
C ASP A 266 16.55 -1.35 -1.31
N PRO A 267 17.89 -1.21 -1.24
CA PRO A 267 18.81 -2.22 -1.75
C PRO A 267 18.58 -3.62 -1.16
N GLY A 268 17.84 -3.74 -0.05
CA GLY A 268 17.43 -5.03 0.50
C GLY A 268 16.61 -5.89 -0.46
N PHE A 269 15.86 -5.29 -1.40
CA PHE A 269 15.11 -6.06 -2.39
C PHE A 269 15.98 -6.78 -3.43
N GLN A 270 17.30 -6.51 -3.47
CA GLN A 270 18.25 -7.31 -4.25
C GLN A 270 18.41 -8.73 -3.70
N ASP A 271 18.09 -8.93 -2.42
CA ASP A 271 17.91 -10.24 -1.81
C ASP A 271 16.44 -10.67 -1.96
N PHE A 272 16.19 -11.61 -2.86
CA PHE A 272 14.84 -12.08 -3.19
C PHE A 272 14.14 -12.75 -1.99
N ASP A 273 14.91 -13.19 -0.98
CA ASP A 273 14.38 -13.84 0.22
C ASP A 273 14.26 -12.86 1.40
N TYR A 274 14.65 -11.60 1.22
CA TYR A 274 14.46 -10.56 2.23
C TYR A 274 12.98 -10.16 2.33
N THR A 275 12.47 -10.13 3.56
CA THR A 275 11.11 -9.68 3.90
C THR A 275 11.19 -8.26 4.47
N PRO A 276 10.89 -7.21 3.68
CA PRO A 276 10.97 -5.84 4.14
C PRO A 276 9.75 -5.47 4.99
N GLY A 277 9.70 -5.95 6.22
CA GLY A 277 8.74 -5.50 7.23
C GLY A 277 7.29 -5.81 6.89
N GLU A 278 6.60 -4.91 6.18
CA GLU A 278 5.14 -4.95 5.93
C GLU A 278 4.73 -5.85 4.75
N VAL A 279 5.68 -6.35 3.97
CA VAL A 279 5.43 -7.29 2.86
C VAL A 279 6.34 -8.49 2.95
N ASP A 280 5.82 -9.60 2.40
CA ASP A 280 6.57 -10.84 2.24
C ASP A 280 7.76 -10.67 1.30
N ALA A 281 8.69 -11.62 1.37
CA ALA A 281 9.81 -11.66 0.42
C ALA A 281 9.29 -11.95 -1.00
N LEU A 282 9.98 -11.44 -2.02
CA LEU A 282 9.61 -11.68 -3.42
C LEU A 282 9.50 -13.19 -3.72
N SER A 283 10.42 -14.00 -3.21
CA SER A 283 10.43 -15.45 -3.39
C SER A 283 9.29 -16.21 -2.69
N LYS A 284 8.56 -15.56 -1.78
CA LYS A 284 7.43 -16.16 -1.04
C LYS A 284 6.08 -15.82 -1.65
N GLU A 285 6.00 -14.76 -2.47
CA GLU A 285 4.76 -14.36 -3.12
C GLU A 285 4.57 -15.19 -4.40
N LYS A 286 3.46 -15.93 -4.49
CA LYS A 286 3.21 -16.83 -5.63
C LYS A 286 3.16 -16.09 -6.96
N GLN A 287 2.60 -14.88 -6.95
CA GLN A 287 2.49 -14.06 -8.16
C GLN A 287 3.83 -13.49 -8.63
N MET A 288 4.84 -13.53 -7.77
CA MET A 288 6.22 -13.18 -8.09
C MET A 288 7.05 -14.37 -8.59
N ALA A 289 6.49 -15.59 -8.64
CA ALA A 289 7.25 -16.80 -8.95
C ALA A 289 7.91 -16.73 -10.34
N TRP A 290 7.16 -16.31 -11.36
CA TRP A 290 7.68 -16.14 -12.72
C TRP A 290 8.88 -15.19 -12.76
N PHE A 291 8.78 -14.01 -12.11
CA PHE A 291 9.87 -13.06 -12.06
C PHE A 291 11.10 -13.64 -11.35
N CYS A 292 10.89 -14.33 -10.22
CA CYS A 292 11.95 -14.99 -9.48
C CYS A 292 12.64 -16.07 -10.31
N GLU A 293 11.89 -16.97 -10.95
CA GLU A 293 12.44 -18.03 -11.80
C GLU A 293 13.26 -17.47 -12.96
N ARG A 294 12.78 -16.38 -13.57
CA ARG A 294 13.40 -15.78 -14.75
C ARG A 294 14.66 -14.98 -14.44
N PHE A 295 14.67 -14.21 -13.34
CA PHE A 295 15.69 -13.19 -13.13
C PHE A 295 16.58 -13.39 -11.91
N ARG A 296 16.29 -14.37 -11.05
CA ARG A 296 17.09 -14.60 -9.83
C ARG A 296 18.57 -14.85 -10.15
N SER A 297 18.91 -15.65 -11.17
CA SER A 297 20.30 -15.91 -11.52
C SER A 297 21.03 -14.75 -12.21
N THR A 298 20.28 -13.83 -12.85
CA THR A 298 20.86 -12.75 -13.66
C THR A 298 20.92 -11.41 -12.93
N LEU A 299 20.06 -11.20 -11.92
CA LEU A 299 20.04 -10.01 -11.09
C LEU A 299 20.77 -10.19 -9.75
N HIS A 300 21.16 -11.42 -9.40
CA HIS A 300 22.13 -11.70 -8.33
C HIS A 300 23.57 -11.45 -8.81
N THR A 301 23.89 -10.20 -9.10
CA THR A 301 25.28 -9.76 -9.08
C THR A 301 25.42 -8.81 -7.91
N PRO A 302 26.11 -9.21 -6.82
CA PRO A 302 26.45 -8.24 -5.78
C PRO A 302 27.25 -7.13 -6.48
N ASN A 303 26.80 -5.88 -6.33
CA ASN A 303 27.62 -4.74 -6.76
C ASN A 303 28.99 -4.88 -6.09
N PRO A 304 30.10 -4.93 -6.85
CA PRO A 304 31.44 -5.02 -6.29
C PRO A 304 31.76 -3.83 -5.38
#